data_AF-A0A954Y4L2-F1
#
_entry.id   AF-A0A954Y4L2-F1
#
_cell.length_a   1.000
_cell.length_b   1.000
_cell.length_c   1.000
_cell.angle_alpha   90.00
_cell.angle_beta   90.00
_cell.angle_gamma   90.00
#
_symmetry.space_group_name_H-M   'P 1'
#
loop_
_entity.id
_entity.type
_entity.pdbx_description
1 polymer ?
#
loop_
_entity_poly.entity_id
_entity_poly.type
_entity_poly.pdbx_seq_one_letter_code
_entity_poly.pdbx_strand_id
1 'polypeptide(L)'
;TGAALTDCVQLASVDRSGSLQSFKSNSPFGVDQTYTAMNLGRVSVGVESAHALVEAIASSPQCGLIEGGRTTPLVLNQDCAAIRKLLRKLPQDAAGGASHSRQPLVLTGFQTKDAGYLLGINLSPWSLEAAATLEAPEPCTLANLAEGDHSAAVQFAPGNHVLPLQLAPYGLTILKTTSPQAVAIGVRTEAQPGVMESLAAEVESLNRRDLNAALPFSGCSNLSFETVEASGLPAGWSLATRPDLGRVASITTDAVDGQHALEISAGADPVRVVSAGFAPPATGQLKMTFSLRPQRVAPGGSLRISYLTEEGHRELFTTLPASALKEGDPWRPFVFFEELPLGQATPVSIAFEAQNLSVLVDKIELESLAFPLTNLLPTESRRQRLKLVKVMQSARLALEDGRVTDCQQVLDGYWARFLMQHTPEAEQPVAAKQDKSEPEEEKAPSMTSRWKSYLPGFLRF
;
A
#
# COMPACT_ATOMS: atom_id res chain seq x y z
N THR A 1 30.86 -3.87 -35.44
CA THR A 1 29.42 -4.16 -35.60
C THR A 1 29.05 -5.30 -34.67
N GLY A 2 28.53 -4.97 -33.50
CA GLY A 2 28.19 -5.91 -32.43
C GLY A 2 27.67 -5.07 -31.26
N ALA A 3 26.35 -4.90 -31.24
CA ALA A 3 25.64 -3.84 -30.55
C ALA A 3 25.62 -4.02 -29.02
N ALA A 4 25.95 -2.94 -28.33
CA ALA A 4 25.55 -2.68 -26.96
C ALA A 4 24.05 -2.33 -26.96
N LEU A 5 23.21 -3.25 -26.50
CA LEU A 5 21.83 -3.01 -26.11
C LEU A 5 21.64 -3.72 -24.76
N THR A 6 22.19 -3.11 -23.73
CA THR A 6 21.96 -3.52 -22.34
C THR A 6 21.63 -2.26 -21.59
N ASP A 7 20.35 -2.19 -21.19
CA ASP A 7 19.73 -1.30 -20.20
C ASP A 7 18.47 -0.60 -20.75
N CYS A 8 17.48 -1.41 -21.13
CA CYS A 8 16.10 -0.95 -21.30
C CYS A 8 15.36 -1.05 -19.96
N VAL A 9 14.87 0.08 -19.46
CA VAL A 9 13.92 0.12 -18.35
C VAL A 9 12.52 -0.18 -18.89
N GLN A 10 11.98 -1.33 -18.53
CA GLN A 10 10.65 -1.77 -18.94
C GLN A 10 9.65 -1.52 -17.80
N LEU A 11 8.64 -0.67 -18.03
CA LEU A 11 7.48 -0.55 -17.13
C LEU A 11 6.61 -1.81 -17.31
N ALA A 12 6.95 -2.88 -16.61
CA ALA A 12 6.31 -4.19 -16.76
C ALA A 12 4.95 -4.24 -16.02
N SER A 13 3.87 -4.47 -16.76
CA SER A 13 2.62 -4.98 -16.19
C SER A 13 2.75 -6.49 -15.95
N VAL A 14 2.34 -6.97 -14.77
CA VAL A 14 2.31 -8.41 -14.46
C VAL A 14 1.23 -9.09 -15.32
N ASP A 15 1.64 -9.84 -16.33
CA ASP A 15 0.74 -10.59 -17.21
C ASP A 15 0.19 -11.84 -16.48
N ARG A 16 -1.10 -11.84 -16.18
CA ARG A 16 -1.87 -13.07 -15.93
C ARG A 16 -2.72 -13.33 -17.16
N SER A 17 -2.30 -14.28 -17.99
CA SER A 17 -3.06 -14.67 -19.17
C SER A 17 -4.14 -15.69 -18.80
N GLY A 18 -5.41 -15.30 -18.97
CA GLY A 18 -6.57 -16.19 -18.86
C GLY A 18 -7.10 -16.57 -20.25
N SER A 19 -7.44 -17.83 -20.46
CA SER A 19 -8.12 -18.30 -21.68
C SER A 19 -9.64 -18.35 -21.46
N LEU A 20 -10.42 -17.68 -22.31
CA LEU A 20 -11.89 -17.75 -22.27
C LEU A 20 -12.38 -19.02 -23.01
N GLN A 21 -12.51 -20.13 -22.28
CA GLN A 21 -12.96 -21.42 -22.82
C GLN A 21 -14.32 -21.33 -23.53
N SER A 22 -15.28 -20.62 -22.93
CA SER A 22 -16.62 -20.42 -23.51
C SER A 22 -16.61 -19.65 -24.84
N PHE A 23 -15.62 -18.79 -25.06
CA PHE A 23 -15.46 -18.10 -26.34
C PHE A 23 -14.85 -19.04 -27.39
N LYS A 24 -13.83 -19.83 -27.01
CA LYS A 24 -13.19 -20.79 -27.91
C LYS A 24 -14.17 -21.88 -28.38
N SER A 25 -15.03 -22.38 -27.49
CA SER A 25 -16.02 -23.41 -27.81
C SER A 25 -17.12 -22.95 -28.78
N ASN A 26 -17.38 -21.64 -28.85
CA ASN A 26 -18.38 -21.04 -29.75
C ASN A 26 -17.76 -20.39 -30.99
N SER A 27 -16.44 -20.52 -31.19
CA SER A 27 -15.77 -19.91 -32.33
C SER A 27 -16.11 -20.64 -33.64
N PRO A 28 -16.47 -19.91 -34.71
CA PRO A 28 -16.75 -20.51 -36.02
C PRO A 28 -15.50 -21.12 -36.69
N PHE A 29 -14.30 -20.87 -36.16
CA PHE A 29 -13.03 -21.41 -36.66
C PHE A 29 -12.55 -22.65 -35.89
N GLY A 30 -13.29 -23.09 -34.87
CA GLY A 30 -12.94 -24.23 -34.03
C GLY A 30 -11.97 -23.87 -32.88
N VAL A 31 -11.97 -24.71 -31.85
CA VAL A 31 -11.25 -24.47 -30.59
C VAL A 31 -9.74 -24.36 -30.81
N ASP A 32 -9.18 -25.21 -31.67
CA ASP A 32 -7.73 -25.29 -31.91
C ASP A 32 -7.18 -24.14 -32.76
N GLN A 33 -8.04 -23.44 -33.51
CA GLN A 33 -7.65 -22.27 -34.32
C GLN A 33 -8.04 -20.94 -33.69
N THR A 34 -8.63 -20.96 -32.50
CA THR A 34 -9.10 -19.76 -31.80
C THR A 34 -8.20 -19.44 -30.62
N TYR A 35 -7.34 -18.46 -30.79
CA TYR A 35 -6.49 -17.94 -29.74
C TYR A 35 -7.21 -16.82 -28.98
N THR A 36 -7.48 -17.05 -27.70
CA THR A 36 -7.90 -15.99 -26.78
C THR A 36 -6.85 -15.81 -25.70
N ALA A 37 -6.48 -14.56 -25.46
CA ALA A 37 -5.67 -14.14 -24.33
C ALA A 37 -6.39 -12.97 -23.67
N MET A 38 -6.83 -13.18 -22.43
CA MET A 38 -7.26 -12.08 -21.58
C MET A 38 -6.05 -11.60 -20.80
N ASN A 39 -5.64 -10.36 -21.05
CA ASN A 39 -4.57 -9.70 -20.32
C ASN A 39 -5.21 -8.60 -19.47
N LEU A 40 -5.00 -8.65 -18.16
CA LEU A 40 -5.46 -7.62 -17.25
C LEU A 40 -4.33 -6.60 -17.06
N GLY A 41 -4.30 -5.58 -17.92
CA GLY A 41 -3.34 -4.48 -17.82
C GLY A 41 -3.86 -3.39 -16.89
N ARG A 42 -3.10 -3.05 -15.84
CA ARG A 42 -3.30 -1.79 -15.11
C ARG A 42 -2.61 -0.68 -15.88
N VAL A 43 -3.36 0.37 -16.22
CA VAL A 43 -2.85 1.54 -16.95
C VAL A 43 -3.07 2.76 -16.07
N SER A 44 -2.02 3.53 -15.85
CA SER A 44 -2.15 4.85 -15.22
C SER A 44 -2.74 5.85 -16.23
N VAL A 45 -3.64 6.70 -15.75
CA VAL A 45 -4.28 7.77 -16.53
C VAL A 45 -4.15 9.09 -15.79
N GLY A 46 -4.19 10.20 -16.52
CA GLY A 46 -4.08 11.52 -15.91
C GLY A 46 -2.70 11.78 -15.30
N VAL A 47 -2.71 12.46 -14.17
CA VAL A 47 -1.50 12.90 -13.43
C VAL A 47 -0.57 11.73 -13.07
N GLU A 48 -1.11 10.58 -12.67
CA GLU A 48 -0.31 9.40 -12.30
C GLU A 48 0.49 8.83 -13.47
N SER A 49 0.00 9.03 -14.68
CA SER A 49 0.70 8.57 -15.87
C SER A 49 1.88 9.49 -16.23
N ALA A 50 1.72 10.80 -16.02
CA ALA A 50 2.79 11.77 -16.16
C ALA A 50 3.87 11.54 -15.11
N HIS A 51 3.48 11.27 -13.85
CA HIS A 51 4.38 10.91 -12.77
C HIS A 51 5.25 9.70 -13.12
N ALA A 52 4.64 8.56 -13.49
CA ALA A 52 5.38 7.35 -13.83
C ALA A 52 6.33 7.54 -15.03
N LEU A 53 5.90 8.30 -16.04
CA LEU A 53 6.72 8.63 -17.20
C LEU A 53 7.94 9.48 -16.81
N VAL A 54 7.71 10.53 -16.03
CA VAL A 54 8.74 11.47 -15.58
C VAL A 54 9.76 10.82 -14.64
N GLU A 55 9.31 9.96 -13.73
CA GLU A 55 10.19 9.18 -12.86
C GLU A 55 11.10 8.23 -13.65
N ALA A 56 10.54 7.57 -14.67
CA ALA A 56 11.32 6.71 -15.56
C ALA A 56 12.38 7.51 -16.35
N ILE A 57 12.03 8.69 -16.85
CA ILE A 57 12.97 9.58 -17.56
C ILE A 57 14.06 10.07 -16.61
N ALA A 58 13.72 10.50 -15.40
CA ALA A 58 14.70 10.99 -14.43
C ALA A 58 15.70 9.91 -14.00
N SER A 59 15.24 8.65 -13.91
CA SER A 59 16.09 7.50 -13.55
C SER A 59 17.00 7.04 -14.68
N SER A 60 16.61 7.25 -15.93
CA SER A 60 17.35 6.78 -17.11
C SER A 60 17.21 7.75 -18.30
N PRO A 61 17.76 8.97 -18.18
CA PRO A 61 17.53 10.06 -19.13
C PRO A 61 18.13 9.81 -20.52
N GLN A 62 19.00 8.81 -20.66
CA GLN A 62 19.69 8.43 -21.91
C GLN A 62 19.20 7.10 -22.49
N CYS A 63 18.38 6.35 -21.76
CA CYS A 63 17.90 5.06 -22.26
C CYS A 63 16.71 5.29 -23.20
N GLY A 64 16.64 4.52 -24.27
CA GLY A 64 15.46 4.49 -25.14
C GLY A 64 14.24 4.12 -24.30
N LEU A 65 13.30 5.07 -24.16
CA LEU A 65 12.05 4.83 -23.45
C LEU A 65 11.11 4.04 -24.36
N ILE A 66 10.83 2.80 -23.98
CA ILE A 66 9.81 1.99 -24.64
C ILE A 66 8.52 2.12 -23.81
N GLU A 67 7.64 3.00 -24.27
CA GLU A 67 6.31 3.18 -23.70
C GLU A 67 5.28 2.38 -24.51
N GLY A 68 4.62 1.41 -23.88
CA GLY A 68 3.57 0.64 -24.52
C GLY A 68 3.30 -0.72 -23.86
N GLY A 69 2.11 -1.24 -24.11
CA GLY A 69 1.70 -2.61 -23.79
C GLY A 69 0.84 -3.16 -24.92
N ARG A 70 0.56 -4.46 -24.93
CA ARG A 70 -0.23 -5.12 -25.99
C ARG A 70 -1.62 -4.50 -26.22
N THR A 71 -2.15 -3.78 -25.24
CA THR A 71 -3.56 -3.35 -25.19
C THR A 71 -3.77 -1.85 -24.97
N THR A 72 -2.71 -1.06 -24.76
CA THR A 72 -2.85 0.36 -24.40
C THR A 72 -2.34 1.26 -25.52
N PRO A 73 -3.23 1.89 -26.30
CA PRO A 73 -2.82 2.91 -27.25
C PRO A 73 -2.19 4.09 -26.53
N LEU A 74 -1.00 4.52 -26.98
CA LEU A 74 -0.36 5.79 -26.61
C LEU A 74 -1.25 7.04 -26.79
N VAL A 75 -2.40 6.87 -27.46
CA VAL A 75 -3.42 7.90 -27.72
C VAL A 75 -4.31 8.14 -26.49
N LEU A 76 -4.47 7.15 -25.60
CA LEU A 76 -5.32 7.28 -24.40
C LEU A 76 -4.71 8.18 -23.33
N ASN A 77 -3.44 8.57 -23.48
CA ASN A 77 -2.73 9.37 -22.50
C ASN A 77 -2.27 10.72 -23.08
N GLN A 78 -3.24 11.57 -23.41
CA GLN A 78 -2.99 12.87 -24.03
C GLN A 78 -2.15 13.80 -23.14
N ASP A 79 -2.26 13.65 -21.82
CA ASP A 79 -1.49 14.43 -20.85
C ASP A 79 0.02 14.22 -20.99
N CYS A 80 0.44 13.00 -21.35
CA CYS A 80 1.84 12.68 -21.65
C CYS A 80 2.28 13.06 -23.08
N ALA A 81 1.39 13.53 -23.95
CA ALA A 81 1.73 13.83 -25.33
C ALA A 81 2.71 15.01 -25.46
N ALA A 82 2.58 16.03 -24.60
CA ALA A 82 3.51 17.16 -24.57
C ALA A 82 4.92 16.71 -24.16
N ILE A 83 5.01 15.89 -23.10
CA ILE A 83 6.25 15.29 -22.61
C ILE A 83 6.95 14.49 -23.72
N ARG A 84 6.23 13.60 -24.39
CA ARG A 84 6.75 12.79 -25.51
C ARG A 84 7.23 13.65 -26.68
N LYS A 85 6.46 14.69 -27.05
CA LYS A 85 6.85 15.61 -28.13
C LYS A 85 8.15 16.35 -27.78
N LEU A 86 8.31 16.75 -26.53
CA LEU A 86 9.49 17.46 -26.07
C LEU A 86 10.73 16.54 -26.05
N LEU A 87 10.61 15.32 -25.52
CA LEU A 87 11.71 14.34 -25.51
C LEU A 87 12.22 13.98 -26.91
N ARG A 88 11.34 13.94 -27.92
CA ARG A 88 11.75 13.71 -29.33
C ARG A 88 12.66 14.80 -29.88
N LYS A 89 12.74 15.97 -29.23
CA LYS A 89 13.67 17.04 -29.60
C LYS A 89 15.07 16.83 -29.04
N LEU A 90 15.26 15.88 -28.12
CA LEU A 90 16.57 15.52 -27.59
C LEU A 90 17.33 14.67 -28.64
N PRO A 91 18.60 14.97 -28.93
CA PRO A 91 19.40 14.16 -29.86
C PRO A 91 19.60 12.73 -29.34
N GLN A 92 19.47 11.74 -30.23
CA GLN A 92 19.67 10.32 -29.91
C GLN A 92 21.14 9.95 -29.74
N ASP A 93 22.04 10.71 -30.35
CA ASP A 93 23.49 10.54 -30.33
C ASP A 93 24.17 11.39 -29.24
N ALA A 94 23.39 12.03 -28.38
CA ALA A 94 23.90 12.86 -27.30
C ALA A 94 24.66 12.01 -26.28
N ALA A 95 25.90 12.39 -26.00
CA ALA A 95 26.67 11.80 -24.92
C ALA A 95 26.12 12.30 -23.57
N GLY A 96 26.08 11.38 -22.60
CA GLY A 96 25.66 11.69 -21.25
C GLY A 96 26.58 12.65 -20.52
N GLY A 97 26.00 13.67 -19.89
CA GLY A 97 26.69 14.60 -19.02
C GLY A 97 26.40 14.37 -17.53
N ALA A 98 26.87 15.30 -16.70
CA ALA A 98 26.59 15.30 -15.27
C ALA A 98 25.09 15.47 -14.99
N SER A 99 24.63 14.83 -13.91
CA SER A 99 23.28 14.99 -13.39
C SER A 99 23.34 15.65 -12.02
N HIS A 100 22.52 16.68 -11.82
CA HIS A 100 22.39 17.41 -10.57
C HIS A 100 20.96 17.27 -10.06
N SER A 101 20.79 16.86 -8.80
CA SER A 101 19.47 16.68 -8.20
C SER A 101 19.35 17.47 -6.91
N ARG A 102 18.27 18.24 -6.78
CA ARG A 102 17.83 18.88 -5.53
C ARG A 102 16.31 18.82 -5.51
N GLN A 103 15.74 18.06 -4.59
CA GLN A 103 14.30 17.79 -4.62
C GLN A 103 13.46 19.07 -4.67
N PRO A 104 12.42 19.10 -5.51
CA PRO A 104 11.95 18.02 -6.41
C PRO A 104 12.57 18.02 -7.84
N LEU A 105 13.63 18.78 -8.09
CA LEU A 105 14.26 18.96 -9.40
C LEU A 105 15.38 17.94 -9.67
N VAL A 106 15.36 17.33 -10.85
CA VAL A 106 16.51 16.65 -11.47
C VAL A 106 16.90 17.40 -12.74
N LEU A 107 18.18 17.70 -12.91
CA LEU A 107 18.73 18.36 -14.08
C LEU A 107 19.86 17.53 -14.67
N THR A 108 19.68 17.05 -15.90
CA THR A 108 20.68 16.22 -16.58
C THR A 108 21.23 16.94 -17.80
N GLY A 109 22.55 17.01 -17.91
CA GLY A 109 23.25 17.53 -19.09
C GLY A 109 23.47 16.46 -20.15
N PHE A 110 23.46 16.87 -21.41
CA PHE A 110 23.87 16.06 -22.56
C PHE A 110 24.65 16.92 -23.54
N GLN A 111 25.51 16.29 -24.32
CA GLN A 111 26.36 16.98 -25.28
C GLN A 111 26.35 16.27 -26.63
N THR A 112 26.26 17.06 -27.69
CA THR A 112 26.55 16.64 -29.06
C THR A 112 27.84 17.33 -29.52
N LYS A 113 28.28 17.09 -30.75
CA LYS A 113 29.43 17.81 -31.31
C LYS A 113 29.19 19.32 -31.42
N ASP A 114 27.94 19.72 -31.64
CA ASP A 114 27.60 21.09 -32.05
C ASP A 114 26.81 21.86 -30.99
N ALA A 115 26.28 21.18 -29.96
CA ALA A 115 25.38 21.78 -28.99
C ALA A 115 25.35 21.03 -27.66
N GLY A 116 25.05 21.75 -26.59
CA GLY A 116 24.73 21.20 -25.27
C GLY A 116 23.22 21.21 -25.03
N TYR A 117 22.77 20.31 -24.15
CA TYR A 117 21.37 20.16 -23.78
C TYR A 117 21.24 19.98 -22.28
N LEU A 118 20.24 20.61 -21.68
CA LEU A 118 19.88 20.43 -20.27
C LEU A 118 18.43 19.98 -20.19
N LEU A 119 18.20 18.83 -19.59
CA LEU A 119 16.86 18.30 -19.31
C LEU A 119 16.54 18.55 -17.84
N GLY A 120 15.63 19.48 -17.58
CA GLY A 120 15.13 19.78 -16.24
C GLY A 120 13.80 19.07 -16.01
N ILE A 121 13.67 18.36 -14.89
CA ILE A 121 12.54 17.49 -14.58
C ILE A 121 12.01 17.80 -13.17
N ASN A 122 10.72 18.09 -13.06
CA ASN A 122 10.03 18.23 -11.77
C ASN A 122 9.38 16.90 -11.39
N LEU A 123 9.82 16.31 -10.27
CA LEU A 123 9.29 15.05 -9.75
C LEU A 123 8.07 15.22 -8.81
N SER A 124 7.61 16.46 -8.60
CA SER A 124 6.52 16.74 -7.65
C SER A 124 5.17 16.99 -8.33
N PRO A 125 4.05 16.77 -7.61
CA PRO A 125 2.70 17.11 -8.07
C PRO A 125 2.40 18.62 -8.04
N TRP A 126 3.37 19.46 -7.69
CA TRP A 126 3.20 20.90 -7.60
C TRP A 126 4.09 21.65 -8.60
N SER A 127 3.65 22.83 -9.03
CA SER A 127 4.43 23.70 -9.92
C SER A 127 5.72 24.16 -9.23
N LEU A 128 6.86 23.96 -9.88
CA LEU A 128 8.16 24.25 -9.30
C LEU A 128 8.78 25.52 -9.90
N GLU A 129 9.16 26.44 -9.00
CA GLU A 129 10.11 27.51 -9.27
C GLU A 129 11.48 27.10 -8.76
N ALA A 130 12.46 27.10 -9.65
CA ALA A 130 13.81 26.67 -9.38
C ALA A 130 14.82 27.52 -10.15
N ALA A 131 16.10 27.34 -9.84
CA ALA A 131 17.16 27.91 -10.65
C ALA A 131 18.31 26.92 -10.84
N ALA A 132 18.89 26.92 -12.03
CA ALA A 132 20.10 26.19 -12.35
C ALA A 132 21.27 27.16 -12.49
N THR A 133 22.48 26.71 -12.18
CA THR A 133 23.70 27.45 -12.49
C THR A 133 24.35 26.83 -13.71
N LEU A 134 24.46 27.61 -14.77
CA LEU A 134 25.13 27.26 -16.03
C LEU A 134 26.55 27.80 -16.02
N GLU A 135 27.53 26.94 -16.23
CA GLU A 135 28.89 27.35 -16.58
C GLU A 135 29.01 27.36 -18.11
N ALA A 136 29.29 28.53 -18.68
CA ALA A 136 29.52 28.72 -20.10
C ALA A 136 30.98 29.15 -20.32
N PRO A 137 31.88 28.27 -20.80
CA PRO A 137 33.29 28.63 -20.98
C PRO A 137 33.52 29.57 -22.17
N GLU A 138 32.58 29.61 -23.11
CA GLU A 138 32.58 30.48 -24.30
C GLU A 138 31.20 31.14 -24.48
N PRO A 139 31.09 32.22 -25.28
CA PRO A 139 29.79 32.84 -25.54
C PRO A 139 28.82 31.84 -26.17
N CYS A 140 27.62 31.72 -25.62
CA CYS A 140 26.62 30.81 -26.13
C CYS A 140 25.22 31.42 -26.11
N THR A 141 24.32 30.86 -26.92
CA THR A 141 22.89 31.14 -26.83
C THR A 141 22.18 29.97 -26.17
N LEU A 142 21.13 30.26 -25.40
CA LEU A 142 20.25 29.30 -24.76
C LEU A 142 18.83 29.45 -25.31
N ALA A 143 18.22 28.35 -25.74
CA ALA A 143 16.83 28.33 -26.20
C ALA A 143 16.02 27.26 -25.47
N ASN A 144 14.79 27.59 -25.05
CA ASN A 144 13.87 26.63 -24.45
C ASN A 144 13.10 25.87 -25.54
N LEU A 145 13.34 24.57 -25.66
CA LEU A 145 12.71 23.75 -26.69
C LEU A 145 11.22 23.46 -26.40
N ALA A 146 10.73 23.72 -25.19
CA ALA A 146 9.32 23.57 -24.83
C ALA A 146 8.43 24.65 -25.51
N GLU A 147 8.97 25.86 -25.69
CA GLU A 147 8.29 27.02 -26.28
C GLU A 147 8.27 27.01 -27.82
N GLY A 148 8.95 26.04 -28.44
CA GLY A 148 9.08 25.93 -29.90
C GLY A 148 10.12 26.87 -30.51
N ASP A 149 10.13 26.98 -31.84
CA ASP A 149 11.12 27.78 -32.59
C ASP A 149 10.96 29.31 -32.39
N HIS A 150 9.99 29.72 -31.58
CA HIS A 150 9.69 31.12 -31.26
C HIS A 150 10.22 31.58 -29.91
N SER A 151 10.92 30.72 -29.16
CA SER A 151 11.59 31.13 -27.93
C SER A 151 12.72 32.12 -28.25
N ALA A 152 12.73 33.27 -27.59
CA ALA A 152 13.81 34.24 -27.74
C ALA A 152 15.10 33.65 -27.15
N ALA A 153 16.07 33.35 -28.00
CA ALA A 153 17.35 32.82 -27.55
C ALA A 153 18.07 33.87 -26.68
N VAL A 154 18.44 33.48 -25.46
CA VAL A 154 19.17 34.33 -24.53
C VAL A 154 20.66 34.18 -24.78
N GLN A 155 21.38 35.29 -24.95
CA GLN A 155 22.84 35.29 -25.09
C GLN A 155 23.52 35.33 -23.73
N PHE A 156 24.51 34.46 -23.55
CA PHE A 156 25.38 34.41 -22.38
C PHE A 156 26.82 34.70 -22.77
N ALA A 157 27.47 35.56 -22.00
CA ALA A 157 28.92 35.75 -22.04
C ALA A 157 29.62 34.56 -21.34
N PRO A 158 30.94 34.40 -21.47
CA PRO A 158 31.67 33.41 -20.69
C PRO A 158 31.50 33.63 -19.17
N GLY A 159 31.35 32.55 -18.40
CA GLY A 159 31.23 32.57 -16.95
C GLY A 159 30.04 31.78 -16.41
N ASN A 160 29.69 32.04 -15.14
CA ASN A 160 28.60 31.38 -14.44
C ASN A 160 27.33 32.22 -14.48
N HIS A 161 26.22 31.60 -14.89
CA HIS A 161 24.92 32.25 -15.05
C HIS A 161 23.85 31.52 -14.27
N VAL A 162 22.91 32.29 -13.70
CA VAL A 162 21.75 31.73 -13.02
C VAL A 162 20.57 31.71 -13.99
N LEU A 163 20.05 30.51 -14.24
CA LEU A 163 18.93 30.25 -15.12
C LEU A 163 17.68 30.00 -14.28
N PRO A 164 16.67 30.89 -14.31
CA PRO A 164 15.38 30.59 -13.69
C PRO A 164 14.68 29.48 -14.47
N LEU A 165 14.05 28.55 -13.75
CA LEU A 165 13.29 27.43 -14.28
C LEU A 165 11.89 27.46 -13.67
N GLN A 166 10.87 27.37 -14.53
CA GLN A 166 9.48 27.19 -14.11
C GLN A 166 8.96 25.91 -14.74
N LEU A 167 8.55 24.95 -13.91
CA LEU A 167 8.13 23.62 -14.33
C LEU A 167 6.72 23.34 -13.80
N ALA A 168 5.85 22.83 -14.66
CA ALA A 168 4.53 22.34 -14.27
C ALA A 168 4.65 21.11 -13.33
N PRO A 169 3.57 20.73 -12.61
CA PRO A 169 3.48 19.44 -11.92
C PRO A 169 3.87 18.28 -12.84
N TYR A 170 4.78 17.42 -12.40
CA TYR A 170 5.35 16.34 -13.21
C TYR A 170 5.75 16.80 -14.63
N GLY A 171 6.25 18.03 -14.74
CA GLY A 171 6.66 18.64 -16.00
C GLY A 171 8.15 18.47 -16.26
N LEU A 172 8.53 18.65 -17.52
CA LEU A 172 9.94 18.75 -17.91
C LEU A 172 10.17 19.92 -18.88
N THR A 173 11.40 20.40 -18.91
CA THR A 173 11.90 21.39 -19.87
C THR A 173 13.19 20.89 -20.52
N ILE A 174 13.45 21.30 -21.75
CA ILE A 174 14.72 21.03 -22.43
C ILE A 174 15.30 22.36 -22.90
N LEU A 175 16.48 22.69 -22.41
CA LEU A 175 17.22 23.87 -22.82
C LEU A 175 18.35 23.45 -23.74
N LYS A 176 18.50 24.12 -24.89
CA LYS A 176 19.58 23.89 -25.84
C LYS A 176 20.58 25.04 -25.79
N THR A 177 21.86 24.72 -25.69
CA THR A 177 22.98 25.67 -25.80
C THR A 177 23.68 25.52 -27.15
N THR A 178 24.16 26.63 -27.73
CA THR A 178 25.03 26.55 -28.93
C THR A 178 26.46 26.13 -28.63
N SER A 179 26.91 26.21 -27.37
CA SER A 179 28.19 25.65 -26.96
C SER A 179 27.98 24.25 -26.40
N PRO A 180 28.66 23.21 -26.91
CA PRO A 180 28.63 21.88 -26.33
C PRO A 180 29.34 21.80 -24.98
N GLN A 181 30.18 22.80 -24.65
CA GLN A 181 30.91 22.84 -23.38
C GLN A 181 30.11 23.51 -22.25
N ALA A 182 28.96 24.13 -22.56
CA ALA A 182 28.11 24.72 -21.55
C ALA A 182 27.43 23.61 -20.72
N VAL A 183 27.64 23.62 -19.41
CA VAL A 183 27.16 22.57 -18.49
C VAL A 183 26.48 23.18 -17.28
N ALA A 184 25.47 22.48 -16.76
CA ALA A 184 24.95 22.80 -15.44
C ALA A 184 25.98 22.38 -14.38
N ILE A 185 26.20 23.24 -13.38
CA ILE A 185 27.10 22.96 -12.25
C ILE A 185 26.34 22.90 -10.91
N GLY A 186 25.07 23.27 -10.90
CA GLY A 186 24.24 23.23 -9.70
C GLY A 186 22.79 23.56 -9.95
N VAL A 187 21.95 23.20 -8.98
CA VAL A 187 20.52 23.51 -8.96
C VAL A 187 20.09 23.95 -7.56
N ARG A 188 19.14 24.87 -7.50
CA ARG A 188 18.46 25.29 -6.27
C ARG A 188 16.95 25.25 -6.52
N THR A 189 16.21 24.83 -5.50
CA THR A 189 14.75 24.82 -5.50
C THR A 189 14.27 25.83 -4.46
N GLU A 190 13.25 26.59 -4.79
CA GLU A 190 12.61 27.50 -3.85
C GLU A 190 11.47 26.77 -3.14
N ALA A 191 11.29 27.05 -1.84
CA ALA A 191 10.21 26.45 -1.07
C ALA A 191 8.88 26.97 -1.61
N GLN A 192 8.04 26.07 -2.12
CA GLN A 192 6.75 26.45 -2.65
C GLN A 192 5.82 26.89 -1.50
N PRO A 193 5.10 28.02 -1.63
CA PRO A 193 4.19 28.50 -0.60
C PRO A 193 3.11 27.45 -0.29
N GLY A 194 2.91 27.12 0.99
CA GLY A 194 1.83 26.24 1.44
C GLY A 194 2.07 24.72 1.28
N VAL A 195 3.03 24.27 0.47
CA VAL A 195 3.30 22.83 0.29
C VAL A 195 3.79 22.20 1.60
N MET A 196 4.74 22.85 2.28
CA MET A 196 5.25 22.37 3.56
C MET A 196 4.18 22.35 4.65
N GLU A 197 3.27 23.32 4.64
CA GLU A 197 2.16 23.40 5.60
C GLU A 197 1.13 22.29 5.35
N SER A 198 0.78 22.03 4.09
CA SER A 198 -0.12 20.93 3.70
C SER A 198 0.48 19.58 4.09
N LEU A 199 1.74 19.31 3.74
CA LEU A 199 2.44 18.09 4.10
C LEU A 199 2.55 17.94 5.63
N ALA A 200 2.80 19.03 6.35
CA ALA A 200 2.84 19.01 7.81
C ALA A 200 1.49 18.63 8.41
N ALA A 201 0.38 19.14 7.88
CA ALA A 201 -0.96 18.80 8.33
C ALA A 201 -1.28 17.31 8.09
N GLU A 202 -0.90 16.77 6.93
CA GLU A 202 -1.09 15.34 6.61
C GLU A 202 -0.22 14.43 7.49
N VAL A 203 1.07 14.75 7.66
CA VAL A 203 1.97 14.02 8.57
C VAL A 203 1.45 14.05 10.00
N GLU A 204 0.93 15.19 10.46
CA GLU A 204 0.34 15.33 11.78
C GLU A 204 -0.95 14.49 11.92
N SER A 205 -1.84 14.51 10.93
CA SER A 205 -3.03 13.66 10.93
C SER A 205 -2.66 12.16 10.91
N LEU A 206 -1.63 11.77 10.18
CA LEU A 206 -1.09 10.41 10.20
C LEU A 206 -0.52 10.05 11.58
N ASN A 207 0.20 10.98 12.24
CA ASN A 207 0.77 10.78 13.57
C ASN A 207 -0.28 10.66 14.69
N ARG A 208 -1.46 11.26 14.50
CA ARG A 208 -2.61 11.10 15.40
C ARG A 208 -3.32 9.76 15.25
N ARG A 209 -2.95 8.96 14.24
CA ARG A 209 -3.09 7.49 14.14
C ARG A 209 -3.23 6.73 15.46
N ASP A 210 -4.42 6.34 15.94
CA ASP A 210 -4.49 5.35 17.03
C ASP A 210 -4.21 3.94 16.48
N LEU A 211 -2.96 3.56 16.49
CA LEU A 211 -2.58 2.23 16.02
C LEU A 211 -2.99 1.11 17.00
N ASN A 212 -3.45 1.42 18.22
CA ASN A 212 -4.01 0.42 19.13
C ASN A 212 -5.53 0.26 18.97
N ALA A 213 -6.17 1.07 18.12
CA ALA A 213 -7.59 0.98 17.87
C ALA A 213 -7.97 -0.42 17.38
N ALA A 214 -8.92 -1.03 18.07
CA ALA A 214 -9.67 -2.17 17.61
C ALA A 214 -11.07 -1.66 17.24
N LEU A 215 -11.50 -1.90 16.01
CA LEU A 215 -12.85 -1.51 15.58
C LEU A 215 -13.75 -2.75 15.58
N PRO A 216 -14.70 -2.87 16.54
CA PRO A 216 -15.66 -3.97 16.55
C PRO A 216 -16.47 -4.02 15.26
N PHE A 217 -16.74 -5.23 14.79
CA PHE A 217 -17.48 -5.48 13.57
C PHE A 217 -18.75 -6.30 13.87
N SER A 218 -19.90 -5.70 13.62
CA SER A 218 -21.22 -6.29 13.91
C SER A 218 -21.94 -6.84 12.67
N GLY A 219 -21.22 -7.07 11.58
CA GLY A 219 -21.83 -7.54 10.32
C GLY A 219 -22.37 -8.97 10.36
N CYS A 220 -21.89 -9.81 11.29
CA CYS A 220 -22.39 -11.17 11.48
C CYS A 220 -23.39 -11.21 12.65
N SER A 221 -24.56 -11.80 12.43
CA SER A 221 -25.59 -11.95 13.46
C SER A 221 -25.28 -13.09 14.43
N ASN A 222 -25.75 -12.95 15.68
CA ASN A 222 -25.78 -14.02 16.69
C ASN A 222 -24.42 -14.72 16.94
N LEU A 223 -23.36 -13.92 17.06
CA LEU A 223 -22.01 -14.39 17.38
C LEU A 223 -21.87 -14.93 18.81
N SER A 224 -22.77 -14.53 19.71
CA SER A 224 -22.84 -14.99 21.11
C SER A 224 -23.70 -16.24 21.30
N PHE A 225 -24.33 -16.77 20.25
CA PHE A 225 -25.20 -17.96 20.30
C PHE A 225 -26.46 -17.87 21.19
N GLU A 226 -26.75 -16.71 21.76
CA GLU A 226 -27.86 -16.48 22.69
C GLU A 226 -29.25 -16.64 22.06
N THR A 227 -29.36 -16.46 20.73
CA THR A 227 -30.62 -16.70 20.03
C THR A 227 -30.61 -18.10 19.44
N VAL A 228 -31.50 -18.98 19.90
CA VAL A 228 -31.58 -20.39 19.47
C VAL A 228 -32.90 -20.65 18.72
N GLU A 229 -32.82 -21.32 17.58
CA GLU A 229 -33.98 -21.73 16.79
C GLU A 229 -34.65 -22.99 17.36
N ALA A 230 -35.87 -23.28 16.91
CA ALA A 230 -36.59 -24.50 17.28
C ALA A 230 -35.85 -25.81 16.92
N SER A 231 -34.90 -25.73 15.97
CA SER A 231 -34.00 -26.82 15.59
C SER A 231 -32.94 -27.16 16.65
N GLY A 232 -32.75 -26.28 17.66
CA GLY A 232 -31.67 -26.38 18.64
C GLY A 232 -30.34 -25.79 18.18
N LEU A 233 -30.27 -25.25 16.95
CA LEU A 233 -29.12 -24.51 16.44
C LEU A 233 -29.23 -23.01 16.78
N PRO A 234 -28.10 -22.30 16.95
CA PRO A 234 -28.13 -20.85 17.02
C PRO A 234 -28.71 -20.23 15.75
N ALA A 235 -29.56 -19.22 15.89
CA ALA A 235 -30.15 -18.49 14.77
C ALA A 235 -29.09 -17.94 13.82
N GLY A 236 -29.28 -18.15 12.52
CA GLY A 236 -28.30 -17.77 11.50
C GLY A 236 -27.08 -18.69 11.40
N TRP A 237 -27.07 -19.84 12.08
CA TRP A 237 -26.07 -20.88 11.90
C TRP A 237 -26.70 -22.14 11.32
N SER A 238 -26.03 -22.77 10.37
CA SER A 238 -26.54 -23.94 9.66
C SER A 238 -25.52 -25.07 9.65
N LEU A 239 -26.03 -26.31 9.69
CA LEU A 239 -25.21 -27.49 9.52
C LEU A 239 -24.96 -27.71 8.02
N ALA A 240 -23.70 -27.64 7.60
CA ALA A 240 -23.28 -27.87 6.21
C ALA A 240 -22.94 -29.34 5.92
N THR A 241 -23.15 -30.22 6.91
CA THR A 241 -22.88 -31.66 6.84
C THR A 241 -24.17 -32.45 7.08
N ARG A 242 -24.18 -33.75 6.75
CA ARG A 242 -25.33 -34.59 7.08
C ARG A 242 -25.52 -34.72 8.61
N PRO A 243 -26.76 -34.64 9.13
CA PRO A 243 -27.03 -34.67 10.58
C PRO A 243 -26.62 -35.96 11.32
N ASP A 244 -26.40 -37.06 10.60
CA ASP A 244 -26.02 -38.37 11.15
C ASP A 244 -24.52 -38.50 11.48
N LEU A 245 -23.69 -37.57 11.00
CA LEU A 245 -22.23 -37.66 11.12
C LEU A 245 -21.67 -37.07 12.42
N GLY A 246 -22.49 -36.38 13.20
CA GLY A 246 -22.16 -35.89 14.53
C GLY A 246 -23.20 -34.94 15.09
N ARG A 247 -22.84 -34.18 16.11
CA ARG A 247 -23.76 -33.32 16.86
C ARG A 247 -23.30 -31.86 16.79
N VAL A 248 -24.24 -30.99 16.44
CA VAL A 248 -24.10 -29.53 16.61
C VAL A 248 -25.33 -29.03 17.35
N ALA A 249 -25.14 -28.33 18.46
CA ALA A 249 -26.25 -27.83 19.28
C ALA A 249 -25.83 -26.61 20.09
N SER A 250 -26.78 -25.73 20.39
CA SER A 250 -26.61 -24.76 21.47
C SER A 250 -26.85 -25.43 22.83
N ILE A 251 -25.94 -25.23 23.79
CA ILE A 251 -26.03 -25.78 25.15
C ILE A 251 -26.02 -24.67 26.19
N THR A 252 -26.63 -24.91 27.36
CA THR A 252 -26.77 -23.90 28.43
C THR A 252 -25.95 -24.15 29.69
N THR A 253 -25.26 -25.28 29.74
CA THR A 253 -24.62 -25.76 30.99
C THR A 253 -23.20 -25.26 31.18
N ASP A 254 -22.57 -24.73 30.14
CA ASP A 254 -21.14 -24.43 30.10
C ASP A 254 -20.87 -23.36 29.02
N ALA A 255 -21.24 -22.12 29.32
CA ALA A 255 -20.97 -20.94 28.48
C ALA A 255 -19.90 -20.05 29.12
N VAL A 256 -19.10 -19.38 28.28
CA VAL A 256 -18.09 -18.38 28.67
C VAL A 256 -18.75 -17.05 28.99
N ASP A 257 -19.70 -16.67 28.14
CA ASP A 257 -20.45 -15.42 28.23
C ASP A 257 -21.93 -15.72 27.93
N GLY A 258 -22.84 -15.00 28.58
CA GLY A 258 -24.27 -15.27 28.40
C GLY A 258 -24.74 -16.63 28.93
N GLN A 259 -25.73 -17.21 28.25
CA GLN A 259 -26.38 -18.46 28.63
C GLN A 259 -26.08 -19.61 27.68
N HIS A 260 -25.59 -19.35 26.47
CA HIS A 260 -25.50 -20.34 25.41
C HIS A 260 -24.09 -20.49 24.84
N ALA A 261 -23.66 -21.72 24.59
CA ALA A 261 -22.44 -22.03 23.85
C ALA A 261 -22.72 -23.04 22.73
N LEU A 262 -21.90 -23.01 21.69
CA LEU A 262 -22.01 -23.94 20.57
C LEU A 262 -21.20 -25.21 20.84
N GLU A 263 -21.88 -26.35 20.99
CA GLU A 263 -21.26 -27.68 21.03
C GLU A 263 -21.10 -28.23 19.61
N ILE A 264 -19.89 -28.67 19.27
CA ILE A 264 -19.58 -29.38 18.02
C ILE A 264 -18.91 -30.70 18.39
N SER A 265 -19.54 -31.82 18.06
CA SER A 265 -19.03 -33.17 18.31
C SER A 265 -18.96 -33.98 17.02
N ALA A 266 -17.76 -34.37 16.62
CA ALA A 266 -17.49 -35.12 15.40
C ALA A 266 -16.73 -36.43 15.70
N GLY A 267 -17.01 -37.45 14.88
CA GLY A 267 -16.29 -38.72 14.83
C GLY A 267 -15.21 -38.70 13.74
N ALA A 268 -15.03 -39.82 13.03
CA ALA A 268 -14.07 -39.90 11.93
C ALA A 268 -14.44 -39.00 10.74
N ASP A 269 -15.74 -38.84 10.48
CA ASP A 269 -16.27 -37.93 9.46
C ASP A 269 -16.34 -36.50 10.01
N PRO A 270 -15.91 -35.48 9.23
CA PRO A 270 -15.91 -34.10 9.67
C PRO A 270 -17.33 -33.55 9.77
N VAL A 271 -17.58 -32.71 10.77
CA VAL A 271 -18.85 -31.98 10.96
C VAL A 271 -18.58 -30.50 10.82
N ARG A 272 -19.25 -29.85 9.85
CA ARG A 272 -19.10 -28.43 9.56
C ARG A 272 -20.37 -27.65 9.89
N VAL A 273 -20.21 -26.57 10.64
CA VAL A 273 -21.25 -25.57 10.93
C VAL A 273 -20.83 -24.22 10.34
N VAL A 274 -21.79 -23.50 9.74
CA VAL A 274 -21.54 -22.30 8.94
C VAL A 274 -22.52 -21.18 9.34
N SER A 275 -22.01 -19.97 9.53
CA SER A 275 -22.82 -18.77 9.78
C SER A 275 -23.51 -18.30 8.51
N ALA A 276 -24.57 -17.49 8.68
CA ALA A 276 -25.14 -16.68 7.61
C ALA A 276 -24.05 -15.79 6.99
N GLY A 277 -24.16 -15.56 5.69
CA GLY A 277 -23.26 -14.69 4.96
C GLY A 277 -23.44 -13.22 5.37
N PHE A 278 -22.33 -12.49 5.47
CA PHE A 278 -22.31 -11.06 5.77
C PHE A 278 -21.38 -10.31 4.83
N ALA A 279 -21.62 -9.01 4.65
CA ALA A 279 -20.74 -8.17 3.82
C ALA A 279 -19.37 -8.02 4.49
N PRO A 280 -18.24 -8.18 3.76
CA PRO A 280 -16.91 -7.98 4.33
C PRO A 280 -16.72 -6.52 4.77
N PRO A 281 -15.93 -6.26 5.82
CA PRO A 281 -15.61 -4.89 6.23
C PRO A 281 -14.85 -4.13 5.14
N ALA A 282 -15.08 -2.82 5.04
CA ALA A 282 -14.46 -1.95 4.04
C ALA A 282 -12.92 -1.91 4.14
N THR A 283 -12.36 -2.25 5.30
CA THR A 283 -10.92 -2.39 5.54
C THR A 283 -10.32 -3.60 4.84
N GLY A 284 -11.13 -4.58 4.44
CA GLY A 284 -10.66 -5.89 3.97
C GLY A 284 -9.94 -6.71 5.03
N GLN A 285 -10.01 -6.34 6.31
CA GLN A 285 -9.39 -7.06 7.42
C GLN A 285 -10.46 -7.60 8.34
N LEU A 286 -10.31 -8.85 8.78
CA LEU A 286 -11.21 -9.43 9.77
C LEU A 286 -10.42 -10.25 10.78
N LYS A 287 -10.41 -9.77 12.02
CA LYS A 287 -9.94 -10.53 13.18
C LYS A 287 -11.15 -11.15 13.87
N MET A 288 -11.10 -12.45 14.10
CA MET A 288 -12.04 -13.17 14.93
C MET A 288 -11.32 -13.63 16.20
N THR A 289 -11.83 -13.19 17.34
CA THR A 289 -11.47 -13.75 18.66
C THR A 289 -12.60 -14.67 19.08
N PHE A 290 -12.29 -15.85 19.59
CA PHE A 290 -13.30 -16.80 20.06
C PHE A 290 -12.72 -17.67 21.17
N SER A 291 -13.56 -18.10 22.08
CA SER A 291 -13.17 -19.00 23.16
C SER A 291 -13.48 -20.44 22.79
N LEU A 292 -12.56 -21.35 23.14
CA LEU A 292 -12.71 -22.78 22.92
C LEU A 292 -12.48 -23.57 24.21
N ARG A 293 -13.28 -24.63 24.39
CA ARG A 293 -13.09 -25.65 25.42
C ARG A 293 -13.20 -27.06 24.82
N PRO A 294 -12.09 -27.81 24.71
CA PRO A 294 -12.12 -29.20 24.23
C PRO A 294 -12.76 -30.13 25.27
N GLN A 295 -13.76 -30.90 24.86
CA GLN A 295 -14.43 -31.90 25.69
C GLN A 295 -13.92 -33.32 25.45
N ARG A 296 -13.57 -33.65 24.19
CA ARG A 296 -13.02 -34.95 23.81
C ARG A 296 -12.05 -34.76 22.65
N VAL A 297 -10.82 -35.24 22.79
CA VAL A 297 -9.79 -35.09 21.73
C VAL A 297 -9.24 -36.47 21.36
N ALA A 298 -9.65 -37.01 20.22
CA ALA A 298 -9.15 -38.31 19.73
C ALA A 298 -7.87 -38.15 18.89
N PRO A 299 -7.07 -39.22 18.68
CA PRO A 299 -5.92 -39.17 17.79
C PRO A 299 -6.30 -38.70 16.38
N GLY A 300 -5.54 -37.75 15.84
CA GLY A 300 -5.86 -37.12 14.55
C GLY A 300 -7.02 -36.12 14.60
N GLY A 301 -7.46 -35.72 15.80
CA GLY A 301 -8.46 -34.67 15.98
C GLY A 301 -8.01 -33.31 15.44
N SER A 302 -8.95 -32.55 14.90
CA SER A 302 -8.70 -31.18 14.45
C SER A 302 -9.96 -30.32 14.46
N LEU A 303 -9.78 -29.03 14.73
CA LEU A 303 -10.76 -27.99 14.46
C LEU A 303 -10.23 -27.09 13.36
N ARG A 304 -10.90 -27.03 12.22
CA ARG A 304 -10.62 -26.09 11.15
C ARG A 304 -11.57 -24.90 11.24
N ILE A 305 -10.99 -23.71 11.15
CA ILE A 305 -11.71 -22.43 11.23
C ILE A 305 -11.49 -21.70 9.92
N SER A 306 -12.57 -21.30 9.27
CA SER A 306 -12.49 -20.73 7.92
C SER A 306 -13.38 -19.50 7.73
N TYR A 307 -12.93 -18.58 6.87
CA TYR A 307 -13.79 -17.63 6.17
C TYR A 307 -14.09 -18.17 4.77
N LEU A 308 -15.38 -18.28 4.43
CA LEU A 308 -15.88 -18.78 3.15
C LEU A 308 -16.37 -17.61 2.28
N THR A 309 -15.98 -17.56 1.02
CA THR A 309 -16.47 -16.58 0.04
C THR A 309 -17.29 -17.26 -1.07
N GLU A 310 -18.40 -16.66 -1.50
CA GLU A 310 -19.34 -17.28 -2.45
C GLU A 310 -18.82 -17.38 -3.91
N GLU A 311 -17.93 -16.48 -4.37
CA GLU A 311 -17.48 -16.42 -5.78
C GLU A 311 -16.40 -17.44 -6.20
N GLY A 312 -16.23 -18.54 -5.46
CA GLY A 312 -15.43 -19.68 -5.92
C GLY A 312 -14.15 -19.91 -5.10
N HIS A 313 -14.27 -20.88 -4.18
CA HIS A 313 -13.22 -21.75 -3.65
C HIS A 313 -12.08 -21.14 -2.83
N ARG A 314 -12.06 -19.83 -2.55
CA ARG A 314 -11.03 -19.29 -1.67
C ARG A 314 -11.47 -19.37 -0.21
N GLU A 315 -11.18 -20.52 0.38
CA GLU A 315 -11.27 -20.73 1.81
C GLU A 315 -9.98 -20.20 2.46
N LEU A 316 -10.09 -19.14 3.27
CA LEU A 316 -9.00 -18.71 4.15
C LEU A 316 -9.21 -19.42 5.48
N PHE A 317 -8.22 -20.21 5.92
CA PHE A 317 -8.41 -21.07 7.08
C PHE A 317 -7.15 -21.27 7.89
N THR A 318 -7.38 -21.59 9.16
CA THR A 318 -6.39 -22.17 10.05
C THR A 318 -6.91 -23.50 10.61
N THR A 319 -5.99 -24.37 11.03
CA THR A 319 -6.33 -25.65 11.65
C THR A 319 -5.67 -25.76 13.01
N LEU A 320 -6.48 -26.04 14.04
CA LEU A 320 -6.01 -26.38 15.37
C LEU A 320 -5.91 -27.91 15.47
N PRO A 321 -4.70 -28.50 15.42
CA PRO A 321 -4.53 -29.93 15.53
C PRO A 321 -4.73 -30.39 16.98
N ALA A 322 -5.00 -31.68 17.18
CA ALA A 322 -5.09 -32.31 18.49
C ALA A 322 -3.87 -32.04 19.39
N SER A 323 -2.67 -31.83 18.83
CA SER A 323 -1.50 -31.49 19.64
C SER A 323 -1.59 -30.11 20.32
N ALA A 324 -2.43 -29.21 19.80
CA ALA A 324 -2.67 -27.88 20.35
C ALA A 324 -3.88 -27.85 21.33
N LEU A 325 -4.62 -28.95 21.44
CA LEU A 325 -5.85 -29.08 22.23
C LEU A 325 -5.67 -30.20 23.26
N LYS A 326 -5.94 -29.97 24.54
CA LYS A 326 -5.99 -31.07 25.52
C LYS A 326 -7.41 -31.21 26.05
N GLU A 327 -7.83 -32.46 26.17
CA GLU A 327 -9.13 -32.80 26.74
C GLU A 327 -9.21 -32.26 28.18
N GLY A 328 -10.33 -31.60 28.49
CA GLY A 328 -10.53 -30.99 29.80
C GLY A 328 -9.80 -29.68 30.03
N ASP A 329 -9.09 -29.13 29.03
CA ASP A 329 -8.55 -27.77 29.11
C ASP A 329 -9.68 -26.77 29.43
N PRO A 330 -9.43 -25.75 30.25
CA PRO A 330 -10.40 -24.69 30.49
C PRO A 330 -10.66 -23.89 29.22
N TRP A 331 -11.70 -23.05 29.25
CA TRP A 331 -11.95 -22.05 28.22
C TRP A 331 -10.70 -21.21 27.96
N ARG A 332 -10.27 -21.16 26.69
CA ARG A 332 -9.14 -20.34 26.26
C ARG A 332 -9.47 -19.56 25.00
N PRO A 333 -9.02 -18.30 24.90
CA PRO A 333 -9.21 -17.50 23.70
C PRO A 333 -8.26 -17.95 22.59
N PHE A 334 -8.78 -17.94 21.37
CA PHE A 334 -8.06 -18.12 20.12
C PHE A 334 -8.31 -16.92 19.23
N VAL A 335 -7.31 -16.57 18.43
CA VAL A 335 -7.37 -15.47 17.48
C VAL A 335 -7.13 -16.02 16.08
N PHE A 336 -8.05 -15.73 15.17
CA PHE A 336 -7.94 -15.99 13.75
C PHE A 336 -8.02 -14.67 12.99
N PHE A 337 -6.97 -14.32 12.26
CA PHE A 337 -6.86 -13.04 11.56
C PHE A 337 -6.51 -13.29 10.11
N GLU A 338 -7.29 -12.71 9.20
CA GLU A 338 -7.03 -12.80 7.77
C GLU A 338 -7.33 -11.49 7.05
N GLU A 339 -6.64 -11.29 5.93
CA GLU A 339 -6.95 -10.25 4.95
C GLU A 339 -7.95 -10.83 3.93
N LEU A 340 -9.16 -10.30 3.94
CA LEU A 340 -10.22 -10.64 3.02
C LEU A 340 -9.97 -9.96 1.65
N PRO A 341 -10.33 -10.60 0.55
CA PRO A 341 -10.19 -10.01 -0.77
C PRO A 341 -11.00 -8.71 -0.89
N LEU A 342 -10.31 -7.61 -1.17
CA LEU A 342 -10.92 -6.32 -1.52
C LEU A 342 -11.49 -6.42 -2.95
N GLY A 343 -12.81 -6.39 -3.11
CA GLY A 343 -13.49 -6.59 -4.40
C GLY A 343 -15.02 -6.41 -4.32
N GLN A 344 -15.75 -6.83 -5.36
CA GLN A 344 -17.22 -6.81 -5.33
C GLN A 344 -17.72 -7.58 -4.10
N ALA A 345 -18.70 -7.01 -3.40
CA ALA A 345 -19.16 -7.40 -2.07
C ALA A 345 -19.72 -8.83 -2.06
N THR A 346 -18.82 -9.81 -2.03
CA THR A 346 -19.17 -11.21 -1.90
C THR A 346 -19.45 -11.49 -0.44
N PRO A 347 -20.60 -12.10 -0.12
CA PRO A 347 -20.89 -12.51 1.24
C PRO A 347 -19.77 -13.43 1.76
N VAL A 348 -19.35 -13.14 2.98
CA VAL A 348 -18.40 -13.93 3.75
C VAL A 348 -19.16 -14.68 4.84
N SER A 349 -18.86 -15.95 5.03
CA SER A 349 -19.38 -16.76 6.15
C SER A 349 -18.24 -17.27 7.02
N ILE A 350 -18.52 -17.47 8.31
CA ILE A 350 -17.61 -18.15 9.24
C ILE A 350 -17.98 -19.63 9.27
N ALA A 351 -16.97 -20.50 9.25
CA ALA A 351 -17.16 -21.94 9.37
C ALA A 351 -16.26 -22.55 10.44
N PHE A 352 -16.83 -23.47 11.21
CA PHE A 352 -16.11 -24.38 12.09
C PHE A 352 -16.30 -25.80 11.59
N GLU A 353 -15.21 -26.53 11.37
CA GLU A 353 -15.22 -27.92 10.94
C GLU A 353 -14.41 -28.77 11.92
N ALA A 354 -15.09 -29.62 12.67
CA ALA A 354 -14.47 -30.53 13.63
C ALA A 354 -14.33 -31.93 13.02
N GLN A 355 -13.22 -32.59 13.31
CA GLN A 355 -12.99 -34.01 12.99
C GLN A 355 -12.32 -34.68 14.18
N ASN A 356 -12.77 -35.87 14.57
CA ASN A 356 -12.25 -36.63 15.71
C ASN A 356 -12.16 -35.79 17.00
N LEU A 357 -13.13 -34.88 17.20
CA LEU A 357 -13.08 -33.82 18.21
C LEU A 357 -14.49 -33.48 18.72
N SER A 358 -14.61 -33.28 20.03
CA SER A 358 -15.76 -32.63 20.66
C SER A 358 -15.28 -31.36 21.35
N VAL A 359 -15.87 -30.22 21.01
CA VAL A 359 -15.44 -28.90 21.48
C VAL A 359 -16.64 -27.99 21.71
N LEU A 360 -16.50 -27.10 22.68
CA LEU A 360 -17.40 -25.96 22.87
C LEU A 360 -16.76 -24.70 22.31
N VAL A 361 -17.56 -23.89 21.62
CA VAL A 361 -17.18 -22.59 21.06
C VAL A 361 -18.10 -21.52 21.64
N ASP A 362 -17.52 -20.41 22.08
CA ASP A 362 -18.30 -19.29 22.62
C ASP A 362 -17.54 -17.95 22.51
N LYS A 363 -18.22 -16.83 22.79
CA LYS A 363 -17.69 -15.47 22.82
C LYS A 363 -16.93 -15.12 21.54
N ILE A 364 -17.64 -15.19 20.41
CA ILE A 364 -17.08 -14.78 19.13
C ILE A 364 -17.17 -13.25 19.02
N GLU A 365 -16.01 -12.62 18.89
CA GLU A 365 -15.86 -11.19 18.68
C GLU A 365 -15.18 -10.96 17.34
N LEU A 366 -15.78 -10.13 16.49
CA LEU A 366 -15.19 -9.73 15.22
C LEU A 366 -14.69 -8.29 15.32
N GLU A 367 -13.52 -8.04 14.76
CA GLU A 367 -12.96 -6.69 14.60
C GLU A 367 -12.59 -6.47 13.13
N SER A 368 -13.07 -5.37 12.54
CA SER A 368 -12.76 -4.97 11.17
C SER A 368 -11.41 -4.28 11.04
N LEU A 369 -10.85 -3.84 12.17
CA LEU A 369 -9.52 -3.25 12.21
C LEU A 369 -8.84 -3.78 13.44
N ALA A 370 -7.74 -4.48 13.22
CA ALA A 370 -6.88 -4.94 14.29
C ALA A 370 -5.44 -4.82 13.81
N PHE A 371 -4.73 -3.83 14.33
CA PHE A 371 -3.33 -3.75 14.03
C PHE A 371 -2.57 -4.86 14.74
N PRO A 372 -1.49 -5.35 14.12
CA PRO A 372 -0.60 -6.36 14.69
C PRO A 372 0.18 -5.92 15.95
N LEU A 373 -0.27 -4.84 16.59
CA LEU A 373 0.33 -4.20 17.75
C LEU A 373 -0.05 -4.90 19.06
N THR A 374 -1.13 -5.69 19.08
CA THR A 374 -1.52 -6.48 20.24
C THR A 374 -0.67 -7.76 20.34
N ASN A 375 -0.27 -8.13 21.56
CA ASN A 375 0.62 -9.28 21.83
C ASN A 375 0.02 -10.65 21.48
N LEU A 376 -1.21 -10.69 20.97
CA LEU A 376 -1.99 -11.90 20.71
C LEU A 376 -1.83 -12.42 19.27
N LEU A 377 -1.11 -11.70 18.40
CA LEU A 377 -0.95 -12.06 16.99
C LEU A 377 0.42 -12.74 16.70
N PRO A 378 0.53 -13.61 15.66
CA PRO A 378 1.74 -14.37 15.33
C PRO A 378 2.99 -13.51 15.07
N THR A 379 4.18 -14.12 15.01
CA THR A 379 5.47 -13.43 14.86
C THR A 379 5.56 -12.51 13.61
N GLU A 380 4.87 -12.83 12.51
CA GLU A 380 4.84 -12.01 11.29
C GLU A 380 4.17 -10.64 11.52
N SER A 381 3.22 -10.56 12.46
CA SER A 381 2.54 -9.33 12.87
C SER A 381 3.53 -8.31 13.45
N ARG A 382 4.57 -8.74 14.18
CA ARG A 382 5.61 -7.82 14.70
C ARG A 382 6.40 -7.13 13.58
N ARG A 383 6.58 -7.76 12.42
CA ARG A 383 7.26 -7.13 11.28
C ARG A 383 6.41 -6.04 10.67
N GLN A 384 5.10 -6.25 10.57
CA GLN A 384 4.16 -5.23 10.10
C GLN A 384 4.12 -4.01 11.02
N ARG A 385 4.16 -4.21 12.35
CA ARG A 385 4.35 -3.12 13.34
C ARG A 385 5.56 -2.24 13.02
N LEU A 386 6.71 -2.85 12.79
CA LEU A 386 7.93 -2.09 12.48
C LEU A 386 7.81 -1.34 11.15
N LYS A 387 7.08 -1.89 10.17
CA LYS A 387 6.80 -1.19 8.90
C LYS A 387 5.93 0.05 9.12
N LEU A 388 4.86 -0.04 9.91
CA LEU A 388 3.98 1.10 10.20
C LEU A 388 4.73 2.23 10.90
N VAL A 389 5.51 1.91 11.94
CA VAL A 389 6.33 2.90 12.65
C VAL A 389 7.36 3.53 11.71
N LYS A 390 8.00 2.73 10.84
CA LYS A 390 8.92 3.25 9.83
C LYS A 390 8.25 4.22 8.87
N VAL A 391 7.04 3.92 8.38
CA VAL A 391 6.28 4.83 7.49
C VAL A 391 6.06 6.19 8.16
N MET A 392 5.58 6.21 9.40
CA MET A 392 5.35 7.48 10.13
C MET A 392 6.66 8.25 10.36
N GLN A 393 7.72 7.57 10.78
CA GLN A 393 9.03 8.18 11.01
C GLN A 393 9.66 8.70 9.70
N SER A 394 9.55 7.93 8.61
CA SER A 394 10.06 8.33 7.30
C SER A 394 9.37 9.58 6.77
N ALA A 395 8.03 9.68 6.90
CA ALA A 395 7.29 10.87 6.49
C ALA A 395 7.74 12.10 7.30
N ARG A 396 7.87 11.95 8.62
CA ARG A 396 8.32 13.02 9.51
C ARG A 396 9.75 13.49 9.22
N LEU A 397 10.69 12.56 9.08
CA LEU A 397 12.09 12.89 8.76
C LEU A 397 12.20 13.56 7.39
N ALA A 398 11.46 13.07 6.39
CA ALA A 398 11.43 13.70 5.07
C ALA A 398 10.90 15.15 5.14
N LEU A 399 9.86 15.40 5.95
CA LEU A 399 9.34 16.75 6.18
C LEU A 399 10.35 17.64 6.92
N GLU A 400 10.97 17.15 8.01
CA GLU A 400 11.99 17.90 8.78
C GLU A 400 13.21 18.27 7.92
N ASP A 401 13.60 17.39 6.99
CA ASP A 401 14.69 17.62 6.04
C ASP A 401 14.30 18.51 4.82
N GLY A 402 13.01 18.88 4.68
CA GLY A 402 12.50 19.59 3.51
C GLY A 402 12.45 18.76 2.22
N ARG A 403 12.49 17.43 2.33
CA ARG A 403 12.40 16.47 1.22
C ARG A 403 10.93 16.21 0.85
N VAL A 404 10.34 17.19 0.16
CA VAL A 404 8.90 17.22 -0.15
C VAL A 404 8.40 16.03 -0.96
N THR A 405 9.18 15.55 -1.95
CA THR A 405 8.78 14.39 -2.77
C THR A 405 8.84 13.09 -1.99
N ASP A 406 9.87 12.91 -1.15
CA ASP A 406 9.97 11.72 -0.30
C ASP A 406 8.82 11.69 0.71
N CYS A 407 8.48 12.84 1.30
CA CYS A 407 7.35 12.97 2.23
C CYS A 407 6.04 12.60 1.53
N GLN A 408 5.77 13.18 0.37
CA GLN A 408 4.58 12.88 -0.43
C GLN A 408 4.49 11.41 -0.82
N GLN A 409 5.59 10.80 -1.29
CA GLN A 409 5.63 9.38 -1.65
C GLN A 409 5.29 8.47 -0.46
N VAL A 410 5.74 8.82 0.74
CA VAL A 410 5.40 8.06 1.96
C VAL A 410 3.92 8.23 2.30
N LEU A 411 3.36 9.44 2.18
CA LEU A 411 1.94 9.74 2.43
C LEU A 411 1.01 9.08 1.40
N ASP A 412 1.42 9.03 0.14
CA ASP A 412 0.69 8.34 -0.94
C ASP A 412 0.81 6.82 -0.90
N GLY A 413 1.75 6.32 -0.09
CA GLY A 413 1.94 4.91 0.14
C GLY A 413 0.69 4.24 0.74
N TYR A 414 0.50 2.97 0.41
CA TYR A 414 -0.64 2.16 0.85
C TYR A 414 -0.92 2.31 2.36
N TRP A 415 0.11 2.20 3.21
CA TRP A 415 -0.07 2.22 4.66
C TRP A 415 -0.51 3.59 5.19
N ALA A 416 0.05 4.69 4.68
CA ALA A 416 -0.34 6.01 5.14
C ALA A 416 -1.80 6.31 4.77
N ARG A 417 -2.19 6.04 3.52
CA ARG A 417 -3.59 6.17 3.07
C ARG A 417 -4.54 5.26 3.84
N PHE A 418 -4.17 3.99 4.05
CA PHE A 418 -4.96 3.05 4.83
C PHE A 418 -5.21 3.54 6.26
N LEU A 419 -4.16 4.01 6.94
CA LEU A 419 -4.27 4.54 8.30
C LEU A 419 -5.13 5.80 8.35
N MET A 420 -4.94 6.73 7.42
CA MET A 420 -5.73 7.96 7.38
C MET A 420 -7.21 7.71 7.10
N GLN A 421 -7.53 6.70 6.27
CA GLN A 421 -8.90 6.39 5.87
C GLN A 421 -9.66 5.54 6.89
N HIS A 422 -8.98 4.59 7.53
CA HIS A 422 -9.66 3.54 8.33
C HIS A 422 -9.33 3.58 9.82
N THR A 423 -8.28 4.28 10.25
CA THR A 423 -7.91 4.34 11.66
C THR A 423 -8.45 5.60 12.31
N PRO A 424 -9.12 5.51 13.47
CA PRO A 424 -9.53 6.70 14.22
C PRO A 424 -8.29 7.49 14.69
N GLU A 425 -8.49 8.78 14.93
CA GLU A 425 -7.48 9.58 15.64
C GLU A 425 -7.50 9.20 17.13
N ALA A 426 -6.31 9.06 17.70
CA ALA A 426 -6.14 8.89 19.13
C ALA A 426 -6.70 10.11 19.84
N GLU A 427 -7.57 9.90 20.82
CA GLU A 427 -7.97 10.96 21.73
C GLU A 427 -6.70 11.52 22.37
N GLN A 428 -6.34 12.76 22.02
CA GLN A 428 -5.26 13.44 22.70
C GLN A 428 -5.70 13.53 24.17
N PRO A 429 -4.94 12.96 25.12
CA PRO A 429 -5.24 13.22 26.51
C PRO A 429 -5.19 14.74 26.66
N VAL A 430 -6.34 15.34 26.97
CA VAL A 430 -6.43 16.77 27.29
C VAL A 430 -5.51 16.93 28.48
N ALA A 431 -4.28 17.37 28.21
CA ALA A 431 -3.32 17.61 29.26
C ALA A 431 -3.97 18.69 30.13
N ALA A 432 -4.48 18.27 31.28
CA ALA A 432 -4.72 19.19 32.38
C ALA A 432 -3.44 20.00 32.50
N LYS A 433 -3.53 21.30 32.22
CA LYS A 433 -2.47 22.28 32.47
C LYS A 433 -1.99 22.01 33.90
N GLN A 434 -0.91 21.25 34.04
CA GLN A 434 -0.17 21.22 35.28
C GLN A 434 0.48 22.59 35.34
N ASP A 435 0.04 23.38 36.31
CA ASP A 435 0.68 24.63 36.66
C ASP A 435 2.17 24.38 36.84
N LYS A 436 2.92 25.07 35.99
CA LYS A 436 4.36 25.04 35.88
C LYS A 436 4.94 25.67 37.14
N SER A 437 5.31 24.85 38.13
CA SER A 437 6.26 25.27 39.15
C SER A 437 7.68 25.30 38.56
N GLU A 438 8.42 26.34 38.92
CA GLU A 438 9.74 26.75 38.44
C GLU A 438 10.87 25.69 38.54
N PRO A 439 11.98 25.90 37.80
CA PRO A 439 12.91 24.85 37.39
C PRO A 439 14.01 24.57 38.43
N GLU A 440 14.27 23.28 38.67
CA GLU A 440 15.48 22.79 39.35
C GLU A 440 16.45 22.20 38.31
N GLU A 441 17.73 22.49 38.51
CA GLU A 441 18.83 22.45 37.53
C GLU A 441 19.02 21.14 36.74
N GLU A 442 19.39 21.35 35.47
CA GLU A 442 19.71 20.35 34.46
C GLU A 442 20.82 19.36 34.88
N LYS A 443 20.49 18.07 34.91
CA LYS A 443 21.46 17.03 34.54
C LYS A 443 21.25 16.72 33.06
N ALA A 444 22.31 16.89 32.28
CA ALA A 444 22.32 16.63 30.84
C ALA A 444 21.66 15.26 30.52
N PRO A 445 20.73 15.21 29.56
CA PRO A 445 19.99 13.98 29.27
C PRO A 445 20.94 12.90 28.76
N SER A 446 20.99 11.78 29.49
CA SER A 446 21.57 10.51 29.04
C SER A 446 21.13 10.21 27.60
N MET A 447 22.02 9.66 26.76
CA MET A 447 21.70 9.29 25.37
C MET A 447 20.46 8.39 25.24
N THR A 448 20.15 7.61 26.27
CA THR A 448 18.93 6.80 26.35
C THR A 448 17.65 7.63 26.42
N SER A 449 17.71 8.83 26.99
CA SER A 449 16.58 9.77 27.11
C SER A 449 16.27 10.45 25.79
N ARG A 450 17.30 10.75 24.98
CA ARG A 450 17.13 11.25 23.61
C ARG A 450 16.45 10.23 22.71
N TRP A 451 16.72 8.94 22.86
CA TRP A 451 16.06 7.91 22.05
C TRP A 451 14.59 7.70 22.44
N LYS A 452 14.26 7.84 23.74
CA LYS A 452 12.87 7.77 24.22
C LYS A 452 12.00 8.93 23.74
N SER A 453 12.56 10.11 23.46
CA SER A 453 11.81 11.22 22.87
C SER A 453 11.45 10.99 21.39
N TYR A 454 12.16 10.13 20.67
CA TYR A 454 11.87 9.75 19.28
C TYR A 454 10.86 8.59 19.14
N LEU A 455 10.41 8.01 20.26
CA LEU A 455 9.35 7.02 20.26
C LEU A 455 7.98 7.71 20.40
N PRO A 456 6.99 7.37 19.55
CA PRO A 456 5.62 7.82 19.72
C PRO A 456 5.07 7.40 21.08
N GLY A 457 4.15 8.19 21.64
CA GLY A 457 3.70 8.09 23.04
C GLY A 457 3.25 6.70 23.48
N PHE A 458 2.66 5.91 22.57
CA PHE A 458 2.20 4.55 22.86
C PHE A 458 3.33 3.51 23.01
N LEU A 459 4.57 3.85 22.64
CA LEU A 459 5.77 3.03 22.87
C LEU A 459 6.56 3.48 24.11
N ARG A 460 6.09 4.51 24.82
CA ARG A 460 6.68 4.99 26.07
C ARG A 460 6.06 4.24 27.27
N PHE A 461 6.25 2.93 27.32
CA PHE A 461 6.01 2.12 28.52
C PHE A 461 7.23 1.24 28.80
#